data_AF-A0A850NNC3-F1
#
_entry.id   AF-A0A850NNC3-F1
#
_cell.length_a   1.000
_cell.length_b   1.000
_cell.length_c   1.000
_cell.angle_alpha   90.00
_cell.angle_beta   90.00
_cell.angle_gamma   90.00
#
_symmetry.space_group_name_H-M   'P 1'
#
loop_
_entity.id
_entity.type
_entity.pdbx_description
1 polymer ?
#
loop_
_entity_poly.entity_id
_entity_poly.type
_entity_poly.pdbx_seq_one_letter_code
_entity_poly.pdbx_strand_id
1 'polypeptide(L)'
;LMTDGDATHTGTVEWPRDRLATQRRAEATRALDRLGHAPGRTIFLGLPDASVPSAGPGFDTAVGLIADRAVRDGCESIVAPWIEDPHCDHMACQLIAREVASRLGLRLWSYPVWGWLLQADAPLREPLSAPPRGISIDITSVLPRKRQAIAAHATQLGGVIVDAVSGFTLPDELLDACGRDVEILIEPVP
;
A
#
# COMPACT_ATOMS: atom_id res chain seq x y z
N LEU A 1 5.05 -1.57 -6.39
CA LEU A 1 3.99 -2.50 -5.90
C LEU A 1 4.68 -3.76 -5.40
N MET A 2 4.43 -4.12 -4.14
CA MET A 2 5.17 -5.16 -3.43
C MET A 2 4.65 -6.55 -3.78
N THR A 3 3.34 -6.73 -3.70
CA THR A 3 2.62 -7.98 -3.99
C THR A 3 1.55 -7.72 -5.07
N ASP A 4 0.93 -8.80 -5.55
CA ASP A 4 -0.20 -8.73 -6.50
C ASP A 4 -1.58 -8.86 -5.82
N GLY A 5 -1.64 -8.99 -4.49
CA GLY A 5 -2.90 -9.16 -3.76
C GLY A 5 -3.59 -10.50 -4.01
N ASP A 6 -2.92 -11.51 -4.52
CA ASP A 6 -3.56 -12.73 -5.02
C ASP A 6 -3.83 -13.80 -3.95
N ALA A 7 -3.48 -13.57 -2.68
CA ALA A 7 -3.72 -14.50 -1.57
C ALA A 7 -5.12 -14.37 -0.96
N THR A 8 -5.94 -13.45 -1.48
CA THR A 8 -7.36 -13.31 -1.12
C THR A 8 -8.24 -14.22 -1.97
N HIS A 9 -9.51 -14.43 -1.60
CA HIS A 9 -10.49 -15.20 -2.37
C HIS A 9 -10.13 -16.67 -2.57
N THR A 10 -10.34 -17.50 -1.54
CA THR A 10 -10.05 -18.94 -1.59
C THR A 10 -11.23 -19.74 -2.12
N GLY A 11 -10.95 -20.88 -2.77
CA GLY A 11 -11.96 -21.83 -3.23
C GLY A 11 -12.76 -21.41 -4.48
N THR A 12 -12.39 -20.32 -5.13
CA THR A 12 -12.90 -19.93 -6.46
C THR A 12 -12.28 -20.82 -7.55
N VAL A 13 -13.11 -21.24 -8.50
CA VAL A 13 -12.68 -21.98 -9.70
C VAL A 13 -12.41 -21.00 -10.84
N GLU A 14 -13.20 -19.93 -10.92
CA GLU A 14 -13.07 -18.94 -11.99
C GLU A 14 -11.84 -18.06 -11.81
N TRP A 15 -11.40 -17.81 -10.57
CA TRP A 15 -10.32 -16.88 -10.24
C TRP A 15 -9.14 -17.58 -9.55
N PRO A 16 -8.45 -18.53 -10.22
CA PRO A 16 -7.21 -19.08 -9.67
C PRO A 16 -6.19 -17.95 -9.46
N ARG A 17 -5.29 -18.15 -8.48
CA ARG A 17 -4.34 -17.12 -8.01
C ARG A 17 -3.61 -16.39 -9.14
N ASP A 18 -3.08 -17.10 -10.12
CA ASP A 18 -2.35 -16.48 -11.24
C ASP A 18 -3.23 -15.57 -12.11
N ARG A 19 -4.50 -15.95 -12.31
CA ARG A 19 -5.48 -15.10 -13.02
C ARG A 19 -5.79 -13.86 -12.18
N LEU A 20 -6.00 -14.03 -10.88
CA LEU A 20 -6.28 -12.92 -9.97
C LEU A 20 -5.09 -11.94 -9.89
N ALA A 21 -3.86 -12.44 -9.78
CA ALA A 21 -2.65 -11.64 -9.81
C ALA A 21 -2.55 -10.82 -11.11
N THR A 22 -2.76 -11.47 -12.27
CA THR A 22 -2.74 -10.81 -13.58
C THR A 22 -3.78 -9.70 -13.66
N GLN A 23 -5.01 -9.98 -13.21
CA GLN A 23 -6.09 -8.99 -13.19
C GLN A 23 -5.75 -7.81 -12.27
N ARG A 24 -5.26 -8.06 -11.06
CA ARG A 24 -4.92 -7.02 -10.08
C ARG A 24 -3.74 -6.16 -10.50
N ARG A 25 -2.74 -6.73 -11.19
CA ARG A 25 -1.68 -5.92 -11.84
C ARG A 25 -2.25 -4.96 -12.88
N ALA A 26 -3.20 -5.43 -13.69
CA ALA A 26 -3.85 -4.60 -14.69
C ALA A 26 -4.73 -3.50 -14.04
N GLU A 27 -5.43 -3.82 -12.95
CA GLU A 27 -6.19 -2.85 -12.15
C GLU A 27 -5.28 -1.77 -11.55
N ALA A 28 -4.19 -2.17 -10.92
CA ALA A 28 -3.22 -1.25 -10.34
C ALA A 28 -2.56 -0.36 -11.40
N THR A 29 -2.26 -0.90 -12.59
CA THR A 29 -1.75 -0.12 -13.72
C THR A 29 -2.77 0.94 -14.15
N ARG A 30 -4.03 0.55 -14.35
CA ARG A 30 -5.11 1.51 -14.68
C ARG A 30 -5.28 2.57 -13.59
N ALA A 31 -5.22 2.19 -12.31
CA ALA A 31 -5.34 3.12 -11.20
C ALA A 31 -4.21 4.18 -11.24
N LEU A 32 -2.97 3.75 -11.45
CA LEU A 32 -1.81 4.64 -11.58
C LEU A 32 -1.95 5.58 -12.79
N ASP A 33 -2.44 5.07 -13.93
CA ASP A 33 -2.71 5.90 -15.11
C ASP A 33 -3.76 6.99 -14.81
N ARG A 34 -4.83 6.66 -14.05
CA ARG A 34 -5.84 7.65 -13.61
C ARG A 34 -5.27 8.74 -12.71
N LEU A 35 -4.27 8.40 -11.89
CA LEU A 35 -3.54 9.35 -11.05
C LEU A 35 -2.56 10.22 -11.85
N GLY A 36 -2.33 9.92 -13.13
CA GLY A 36 -1.35 10.62 -13.97
C GLY A 36 0.08 10.17 -13.72
N HIS A 37 0.29 8.96 -13.18
CA HIS A 37 1.61 8.39 -13.00
C HIS A 37 2.27 8.09 -14.34
N ALA A 38 3.53 8.47 -14.51
CA ALA A 38 4.19 8.31 -15.79
C ALA A 38 4.51 6.83 -16.08
N PRO A 39 4.33 6.36 -17.34
CA PRO A 39 4.72 5.02 -17.74
C PRO A 39 6.19 4.72 -17.41
N GLY A 40 6.49 3.47 -17.03
CA GLY A 40 7.85 3.04 -16.69
C GLY A 40 8.37 3.51 -15.31
N ARG A 41 7.56 4.30 -14.57
CA ARG A 41 7.85 4.67 -13.17
C ARG A 41 7.30 3.67 -12.15
N THR A 42 6.64 2.61 -12.60
CA THR A 42 6.12 1.54 -11.75
C THR A 42 7.04 0.33 -11.81
N ILE A 43 7.37 -0.20 -10.64
CA ILE A 43 7.99 -1.52 -10.51
C ILE A 43 7.05 -2.46 -9.76
N PHE A 44 6.92 -3.68 -10.26
CA PHE A 44 6.22 -4.78 -9.59
C PHE A 44 7.29 -5.74 -9.07
N LEU A 45 7.38 -5.89 -7.75
CA LEU A 45 8.40 -6.75 -7.13
C LEU A 45 7.99 -8.22 -7.08
N GLY A 46 6.68 -8.52 -7.19
CA GLY A 46 6.17 -9.89 -7.21
C GLY A 46 6.47 -10.67 -5.93
N LEU A 47 6.53 -9.98 -4.79
CA LEU A 47 6.70 -10.63 -3.49
C LEU A 47 5.43 -11.42 -3.14
N PRO A 48 5.55 -12.51 -2.36
CA PRO A 48 4.39 -13.30 -1.96
C PRO A 48 3.37 -12.46 -1.18
N ASP A 49 2.12 -12.50 -1.64
CA ASP A 49 1.02 -11.83 -0.95
C ASP A 49 0.71 -12.48 0.41
N ALA A 50 0.39 -11.65 1.40
CA ALA A 50 0.28 -11.99 2.82
C ALA A 50 1.58 -12.52 3.46
N SER A 51 2.73 -12.38 2.78
CA SER A 51 4.03 -12.87 3.25
C SER A 51 5.20 -12.05 2.69
N VAL A 52 5.06 -10.73 2.59
CA VAL A 52 6.17 -9.82 2.29
C VAL A 52 7.27 -10.01 3.34
N PRO A 53 8.54 -10.23 2.95
CA PRO A 53 9.62 -10.48 3.90
C PRO A 53 9.91 -9.24 4.74
N SER A 54 9.95 -9.41 6.06
CA SER A 54 10.33 -8.38 7.04
C SER A 54 11.80 -8.46 7.47
N ALA A 55 12.51 -9.53 7.11
CA ALA A 55 13.94 -9.75 7.36
C ALA A 55 14.52 -10.81 6.41
N GLY A 56 15.85 -10.95 6.42
CA GLY A 56 16.58 -11.98 5.68
C GLY A 56 16.72 -11.71 4.18
N PRO A 57 17.15 -12.71 3.38
CA PRO A 57 17.59 -12.48 2.00
C PRO A 57 16.53 -11.85 1.08
N GLY A 58 15.25 -12.20 1.25
CA GLY A 58 14.15 -11.61 0.48
C GLY A 58 13.93 -10.14 0.81
N PHE A 59 14.05 -9.78 2.09
CA PHE A 59 14.01 -8.39 2.56
C PHE A 59 15.19 -7.60 1.99
N ASP A 60 16.42 -8.14 2.11
CA ASP A 60 17.63 -7.48 1.61
C ASP A 60 17.57 -7.23 0.10
N THR A 61 17.02 -8.20 -0.64
CA THR A 61 16.80 -8.07 -2.09
C THR A 61 15.80 -6.96 -2.40
N ALA A 62 14.66 -6.92 -1.71
CA ALA A 62 13.65 -5.88 -1.91
C ALA A 62 14.20 -4.48 -1.58
N VAL A 63 14.93 -4.34 -0.46
CA VAL A 63 15.61 -3.10 -0.07
C VAL A 63 16.60 -2.67 -1.16
N GLY A 64 17.44 -3.57 -1.66
CA GLY A 64 18.40 -3.26 -2.72
C GLY A 64 17.72 -2.75 -4.01
N LEU A 65 16.70 -3.45 -4.49
CA LEU A 65 15.96 -3.07 -5.70
C LEU A 65 15.29 -1.69 -5.57
N ILE A 66 14.70 -1.39 -4.40
CA ILE A 66 14.04 -0.12 -4.14
C ILE A 66 15.08 1.00 -3.98
N ALA A 67 16.17 0.75 -3.25
CA ALA A 67 17.25 1.73 -3.08
C ALA A 67 17.89 2.11 -4.42
N ASP A 68 18.22 1.12 -5.25
CA ASP A 68 18.75 1.33 -6.59
C ASP A 68 17.78 2.15 -7.45
N ARG A 69 16.47 1.90 -7.32
CA ARG A 69 15.45 2.68 -8.03
C ARG A 69 15.37 4.12 -7.53
N ALA A 70 15.38 4.31 -6.21
CA ALA A 70 15.33 5.63 -5.59
C ALA A 70 16.52 6.51 -6.01
N VAL A 71 17.71 5.94 -6.08
CA VAL A 71 18.91 6.63 -6.57
C VAL A 71 18.76 7.01 -8.05
N ARG A 72 18.35 6.06 -8.91
CA ARG A 72 18.16 6.32 -10.34
C ARG A 72 17.14 7.42 -10.62
N ASP A 73 16.06 7.46 -9.85
CA ASP A 73 14.97 8.40 -10.05
C ASP A 73 15.17 9.73 -9.29
N GLY A 74 16.25 9.87 -8.51
CA GLY A 74 16.55 11.07 -7.73
C GLY A 74 15.54 11.35 -6.63
N CYS A 75 15.02 10.31 -5.97
CA CYS A 75 14.02 10.47 -4.91
C CYS A 75 14.61 11.17 -3.69
N GLU A 76 13.87 12.11 -3.09
CA GLU A 76 14.22 12.78 -1.83
C GLU A 76 13.41 12.24 -0.64
N SER A 77 12.36 11.48 -0.93
CA SER A 77 11.45 10.93 0.07
C SER A 77 10.94 9.56 -0.34
N ILE A 78 10.58 8.76 0.66
CA ILE A 78 9.86 7.50 0.50
C ILE A 78 8.59 7.55 1.34
N VAL A 79 7.50 7.01 0.80
CA VAL A 79 6.19 7.01 1.43
C VAL A 79 5.72 5.57 1.52
N ALA A 80 5.37 5.09 2.71
CA ALA A 80 5.01 3.68 2.96
C ALA A 80 3.86 3.56 3.98
N PRO A 81 3.18 2.40 4.06
CA PRO A 81 2.14 2.19 5.06
C PRO A 81 2.63 2.42 6.49
N TRP A 82 1.73 2.85 7.37
CA TRP A 82 2.04 3.07 8.78
C TRP A 82 2.44 1.78 9.50
N ILE A 83 3.42 1.83 10.41
CA ILE A 83 3.94 0.66 11.14
C ILE A 83 2.86 -0.02 12.00
N GLU A 84 1.86 0.75 12.43
CA GLU A 84 0.75 0.26 13.26
C GLU A 84 -0.44 -0.23 12.43
N ASP A 85 -0.32 -0.20 11.11
CA ASP A 85 -1.33 -0.80 10.26
C ASP A 85 -1.41 -2.32 10.56
N PRO A 86 -2.61 -2.89 10.77
CA PRO A 86 -2.77 -4.27 11.24
C PRO A 86 -2.29 -5.33 10.24
N HIS A 87 -2.15 -4.99 8.96
CA HIS A 87 -1.77 -5.96 7.93
C HIS A 87 -0.25 -6.28 7.97
N CYS A 88 0.12 -7.56 7.94
CA CYS A 88 1.52 -7.99 8.00
C CYS A 88 2.37 -7.41 6.86
N ASP A 89 1.83 -7.40 5.63
CA ASP A 89 2.56 -6.83 4.49
C ASP A 89 2.76 -5.33 4.62
N HIS A 90 1.83 -4.58 5.24
CA HIS A 90 2.00 -3.15 5.45
C HIS A 90 3.14 -2.86 6.42
N MET A 91 3.21 -3.61 7.52
CA MET A 91 4.33 -3.58 8.45
C MET A 91 5.65 -3.93 7.75
N ALA A 92 5.70 -4.98 6.93
CA ALA A 92 6.91 -5.36 6.20
C ALA A 92 7.33 -4.28 5.18
N CYS A 93 6.37 -3.66 4.46
CA CYS A 93 6.62 -2.52 3.58
C CYS A 93 7.27 -1.36 4.34
N GLN A 94 6.79 -1.07 5.54
CA GLN A 94 7.32 0.00 6.37
C GLN A 94 8.75 -0.30 6.84
N LEU A 95 9.05 -1.54 7.23
CA LEU A 95 10.41 -1.94 7.61
C LEU A 95 11.39 -1.82 6.44
N ILE A 96 10.97 -2.25 5.24
CA ILE A 96 11.76 -2.08 4.02
C ILE A 96 11.99 -0.59 3.73
N ALA A 97 10.96 0.24 3.85
CA ALA A 97 11.06 1.67 3.61
C ALA A 97 11.96 2.40 4.62
N ARG A 98 11.93 2.00 5.90
CA ARG A 98 12.86 2.49 6.94
C ARG A 98 14.31 2.19 6.58
N GLU A 99 14.59 0.96 6.16
CA GLU A 99 15.95 0.57 5.79
C GLU A 99 16.45 1.33 4.55
N VAL A 100 15.60 1.46 3.51
CA VAL A 100 15.94 2.26 2.32
C VAL A 100 16.19 3.74 2.69
N ALA A 101 15.30 4.33 3.50
CA ALA A 101 15.42 5.72 3.92
C ALA A 101 16.71 5.94 4.73
N SER A 102 17.03 5.03 5.65
CA SER A 102 18.27 5.07 6.44
C SER A 102 19.51 5.00 5.56
N ARG A 103 19.57 4.04 4.62
CA ARG A 103 20.72 3.86 3.71
C ARG A 103 21.01 5.07 2.82
N LEU A 104 19.95 5.74 2.38
CA LEU A 104 20.03 6.81 1.38
C LEU A 104 19.87 8.22 1.96
N GLY A 105 19.57 8.34 3.26
CA GLY A 105 19.26 9.62 3.90
C GLY A 105 17.96 10.26 3.40
N LEU A 106 16.99 9.46 2.96
CA LEU A 106 15.70 9.96 2.46
C LEU A 106 14.77 10.32 3.61
N ARG A 107 13.87 11.28 3.38
CA ARG A 107 12.76 11.51 4.30
C ARG A 107 11.72 10.39 4.15
N LEU A 108 11.44 9.68 5.23
CA LEU A 108 10.36 8.68 5.28
C LEU A 108 9.07 9.33 5.78
N TRP A 109 7.97 9.06 5.07
CA TRP A 109 6.60 9.36 5.48
C TRP A 109 5.78 8.08 5.57
N SER A 110 4.85 8.07 6.52
CA SER A 110 3.93 6.96 6.72
C SER A 110 2.49 7.38 6.38
N TYR A 111 1.68 6.49 5.82
CA TYR A 111 0.25 6.73 5.64
C TYR A 111 -0.58 5.56 6.20
N PRO A 112 -1.67 5.83 6.95
CA PRO A 112 -2.57 4.78 7.40
C PRO A 112 -3.43 4.26 6.22
N VAL A 113 -3.61 2.94 6.15
CA VAL A 113 -4.59 2.31 5.25
C VAL A 113 -5.74 1.79 6.10
N TRP A 114 -5.52 0.73 6.86
CA TRP A 114 -6.48 0.19 7.84
C TRP A 114 -6.45 0.98 9.15
N GLY A 115 -5.38 1.74 9.40
CA GLY A 115 -5.24 2.63 10.55
C GLY A 115 -6.42 3.59 10.74
N TRP A 116 -7.13 3.95 9.67
CA TRP A 116 -8.34 4.79 9.73
C TRP A 116 -9.52 4.14 10.45
N LEU A 117 -9.56 2.81 10.52
CA LEU A 117 -10.63 2.03 11.12
C LEU A 117 -10.27 1.47 12.50
N LEU A 118 -9.04 1.70 12.96
CA LEU A 118 -8.62 1.30 14.29
C LEU A 118 -9.37 2.13 15.35
N GLN A 119 -9.65 1.49 16.48
CA GLN A 119 -10.14 2.21 17.65
C GLN A 119 -9.05 3.16 18.16
N ALA A 120 -9.46 4.31 18.69
CA ALA A 120 -8.53 5.34 19.14
C ALA A 120 -7.61 4.87 20.30
N ASP A 121 -8.04 3.86 21.05
CA ASP A 121 -7.32 3.24 22.16
C ASP A 121 -6.67 1.89 21.79
N ALA A 122 -6.64 1.53 20.50
CA ALA A 122 -5.97 0.32 20.04
C ALA A 122 -4.48 0.33 20.46
N PRO A 123 -3.96 -0.78 21.00
CA PRO A 123 -2.56 -0.84 21.41
C PRO A 123 -1.64 -0.69 20.19
N LEU A 124 -0.61 0.15 20.34
CA LEU A 124 0.42 0.36 19.34
C LEU A 124 1.59 -0.60 19.60
N ARG A 125 2.18 -1.14 18.53
CA ARG A 125 3.42 -1.92 18.53
C ARG A 125 4.59 -1.06 18.99
N GLU A 126 4.62 0.20 18.55
CA GLU A 126 5.59 1.21 18.91
C GLU A 126 4.90 2.32 19.74
N PRO A 127 5.03 2.27 21.08
CA PRO A 127 4.44 3.26 21.95
C PRO A 127 4.90 4.68 21.63
N LEU A 128 3.94 5.61 21.58
CA LEU A 128 4.22 7.01 21.32
C LEU A 128 4.74 7.70 22.58
N SER A 129 5.95 8.25 22.49
CA SER A 129 6.52 9.11 23.54
C SER A 129 6.03 10.57 23.46
N ALA A 130 5.44 10.95 22.33
CA ALA A 130 4.84 12.26 22.06
C ALA A 130 3.74 12.12 20.99
N PRO A 131 2.83 13.11 20.85
CA PRO A 131 1.86 13.10 19.76
C PRO A 131 2.54 12.99 18.38
N PRO A 132 1.96 12.22 17.44
CA PRO A 132 2.54 12.05 16.12
C PRO A 132 2.51 13.38 15.36
N ARG A 133 3.55 13.63 14.56
CA ARG A 133 3.63 14.79 13.66
C ARG A 133 3.37 14.35 12.24
N GLY A 134 2.94 15.28 11.40
CA GLY A 134 2.63 14.98 10.00
C GLY A 134 2.21 16.21 9.23
N ILE A 135 1.83 15.96 7.98
CA ILE A 135 1.26 16.96 7.09
C ILE A 135 -0.10 16.49 6.58
N SER A 136 -0.93 17.48 6.30
CA SER A 136 -2.23 17.33 5.67
C SER A 136 -2.13 17.96 4.28
N ILE A 137 -2.46 17.18 3.25
CA ILE A 137 -2.38 17.59 1.85
C ILE A 137 -3.80 17.71 1.32
N ASP A 138 -4.22 18.93 0.99
CA ASP A 138 -5.48 19.17 0.29
C ASP A 138 -5.37 18.61 -1.14
N ILE A 139 -6.23 17.64 -1.44
CA ILE A 139 -6.33 16.98 -2.74
C ILE A 139 -7.66 17.26 -3.44
N THR A 140 -8.44 18.26 -2.99
CA THR A 140 -9.76 18.61 -3.54
C THR A 140 -9.72 18.73 -5.07
N SER A 141 -8.68 19.39 -5.60
CA SER A 141 -8.52 19.61 -7.05
C SER A 141 -8.30 18.33 -7.87
N VAL A 142 -7.79 17.26 -7.24
CA VAL A 142 -7.48 15.98 -7.89
C VAL A 142 -8.34 14.83 -7.37
N LEU A 143 -9.27 15.09 -6.44
CA LEU A 143 -10.17 14.09 -5.87
C LEU A 143 -10.94 13.27 -6.93
N PRO A 144 -11.43 13.84 -8.05
CA PRO A 144 -12.04 13.04 -9.11
C PRO A 144 -11.12 11.97 -9.70
N ARG A 145 -9.81 12.26 -9.82
CA ARG A 145 -8.80 11.29 -10.30
C ARG A 145 -8.59 10.17 -9.29
N LYS A 146 -8.50 10.52 -8.00
CA LYS A 146 -8.40 9.53 -6.91
C LYS A 146 -9.60 8.57 -6.91
N ARG A 147 -10.82 9.10 -7.04
CA ARG A 147 -12.04 8.27 -7.13
C ARG A 147 -12.03 7.33 -8.33
N GLN A 148 -11.58 7.81 -9.49
CA GLN A 148 -11.41 6.95 -10.67
C GLN A 148 -10.34 5.86 -10.47
N ALA A 149 -9.26 6.19 -9.76
CA ALA A 149 -8.21 5.23 -9.44
C ALA A 149 -8.72 4.13 -8.48
N ILE A 150 -9.45 4.51 -7.43
CA ILE A 150 -10.10 3.55 -6.51
C ILE A 150 -11.05 2.63 -7.29
N ALA A 151 -11.91 3.20 -8.14
CA ALA A 151 -12.85 2.44 -8.96
C ALA A 151 -12.18 1.47 -9.96
N ALA A 152 -10.90 1.68 -10.30
CA ALA A 152 -10.17 0.78 -11.19
C ALA A 152 -9.84 -0.56 -10.53
N HIS A 153 -9.87 -0.65 -9.20
CA HIS A 153 -9.64 -1.88 -8.41
C HIS A 153 -10.90 -2.74 -8.30
N ALA A 154 -11.54 -3.05 -9.43
CA ALA A 154 -12.85 -3.71 -9.46
C ALA A 154 -12.91 -5.01 -8.64
N THR A 155 -11.86 -5.84 -8.66
CA THR A 155 -11.82 -7.07 -7.84
C THR A 155 -11.80 -6.83 -6.32
N GLN A 156 -11.53 -5.60 -5.87
CA GLN A 156 -11.52 -5.22 -4.45
C GLN A 156 -12.87 -4.66 -3.97
N LEU A 157 -13.75 -4.29 -4.89
CA LEU A 157 -14.99 -3.55 -4.59
C LEU A 157 -16.23 -4.47 -4.53
N GLY A 158 -16.04 -5.79 -4.59
CA GLY A 158 -17.11 -6.78 -4.58
C GLY A 158 -17.76 -7.00 -5.95
N GLY A 159 -18.56 -8.06 -6.06
CA GLY A 159 -19.36 -8.37 -7.26
C GLY A 159 -18.61 -8.94 -8.47
N VAL A 160 -17.27 -8.91 -8.49
CA VAL A 160 -16.46 -9.51 -9.57
C VAL A 160 -16.14 -10.98 -9.31
N ILE A 161 -15.78 -11.33 -8.08
CA ILE A 161 -15.45 -12.69 -7.66
C ILE A 161 -16.61 -13.19 -6.80
N VAL A 162 -17.53 -13.94 -7.41
CA VAL A 162 -18.78 -14.36 -6.76
C VAL A 162 -18.81 -15.84 -6.38
N ASP A 163 -17.84 -16.62 -6.87
CA ASP A 163 -17.73 -18.07 -6.65
C ASP A 163 -16.72 -18.46 -5.56
N ALA A 164 -16.10 -17.49 -4.89
CA ALA A 164 -15.15 -17.75 -3.81
C ALA A 164 -15.86 -18.30 -2.56
N VAL A 165 -15.26 -19.31 -1.94
CA VAL A 165 -15.71 -19.87 -0.64
C VAL A 165 -15.48 -18.88 0.49
N SER A 166 -14.35 -18.16 0.44
CA SER A 166 -14.05 -17.05 1.34
C SER A 166 -13.47 -15.92 0.51
N GLY A 167 -14.11 -14.76 0.52
CA GLY A 167 -13.75 -13.59 -0.27
C GLY A 167 -13.34 -12.40 0.58
N PHE A 168 -12.85 -11.36 -0.10
CA PHE A 168 -12.51 -10.09 0.51
C PHE A 168 -13.11 -8.95 -0.30
N THR A 169 -13.73 -7.99 0.37
CA THR A 169 -14.21 -6.76 -0.26
C THR A 169 -13.81 -5.62 0.66
N LEU A 170 -13.34 -4.53 0.08
CA LEU A 170 -13.01 -3.34 0.84
C LEU A 170 -14.27 -2.84 1.55
N PRO A 171 -14.24 -2.64 2.88
CA PRO A 171 -15.38 -2.09 3.60
C PRO A 171 -15.70 -0.67 3.13
N ASP A 172 -16.98 -0.32 3.15
CA ASP A 172 -17.43 1.03 2.78
C ASP A 172 -16.78 2.10 3.67
N GLU A 173 -16.55 1.82 4.95
CA GLU A 173 -15.90 2.74 5.88
C GLU A 173 -14.45 3.07 5.46
N LEU A 174 -13.74 2.09 4.89
CA LEU A 174 -12.40 2.31 4.35
C LEU A 174 -12.48 3.12 3.05
N LEU A 175 -13.45 2.82 2.18
CA LEU A 175 -13.66 3.57 0.93
C LEU A 175 -14.04 5.03 1.22
N ASP A 176 -14.84 5.29 2.26
CA ASP A 176 -15.18 6.63 2.74
C ASP A 176 -13.96 7.36 3.28
N ALA A 177 -13.10 6.69 4.06
CA ALA A 177 -11.84 7.27 4.52
C ALA A 177 -10.91 7.62 3.35
N CYS A 178 -10.79 6.74 2.37
CA CYS A 178 -10.06 6.99 1.13
C CYS A 178 -10.76 8.03 0.23
N GLY A 179 -12.06 8.26 0.39
CA GLY A 179 -12.86 9.18 -0.40
C GLY A 179 -12.78 10.66 0.02
N ARG A 180 -12.07 10.95 1.13
CA ARG A 180 -11.83 12.30 1.65
C ARG A 180 -10.95 13.12 0.69
N ASP A 181 -11.10 14.43 0.78
CA ASP A 181 -10.38 15.45 0.02
C ASP A 181 -9.03 15.83 0.63
N VAL A 182 -8.53 15.01 1.56
CA VAL A 182 -7.25 15.20 2.24
C VAL A 182 -6.46 13.89 2.29
N GLU A 183 -5.14 13.98 2.11
CA GLU A 183 -4.20 12.91 2.45
C GLU A 183 -3.38 13.29 3.67
N ILE A 184 -3.19 12.33 4.58
CA ILE A 184 -2.37 12.52 5.78
C ILE A 184 -1.08 11.71 5.63
N LEU A 185 0.05 12.40 5.79
CA LEU A 185 1.37 11.78 5.89
C LEU A 185 1.93 12.02 7.29
N ILE A 186 2.37 10.97 7.95
CA ILE A 186 2.84 10.97 9.33
C ILE A 186 4.36 10.78 9.32
N GLU A 187 5.07 11.57 10.12
CA GLU A 187 6.49 11.32 10.39
C GLU A 187 6.62 10.02 11.20
N PRO A 188 7.46 9.07 10.77
CA PRO A 188 7.78 7.90 11.59
C PRO A 188 8.28 8.34 12.95
N VAL A 189 7.85 7.63 13.99
CA VAL A 189 8.38 7.83 15.34
C VAL A 189 9.89 7.51 15.32
N PRO A 190 10.73 8.37 15.93
CA PRO A 190 12.17 8.13 16.04
C PRO A 190 12.52 6.83 16.78
#